data_AF-A0A7S2QGF3-F1
#
_entry.id   AF-A0A7S2QGF3-F1
#
_cell.length_a   1.000
_cell.length_b   1.000
_cell.length_c   1.000
_cell.angle_alpha   90.00
_cell.angle_beta   90.00
_cell.angle_gamma   90.00
#
_symmetry.space_group_name_H-M   'P 1'
#
loop_
_entity.id
_entity.type
_entity.pdbx_description
1 polymer ?
#
loop_
_entity_poly.entity_id
_entity_poly.type
_entity_poly.pdbx_seq_one_letter_code
_entity_poly.pdbx_strand_id
1 'polypeptide(L)'
;EGELGVQAPVGYWDPAGLSQDGDADSFRRRREIETKHGRVSMIACIGYITPEYCKWPGYLSPSSALRFEDVPSGLAALAKVPAAGWLQMFLLCGAVDVGLFQQDPSRAPGDFKNAGILGVPNGAGPMRDADARTRKLNAELANGRLAMMAII
;
A
#
# COMPACT_ATOMS: atom_id res chain seq x y z
N GLU A 1 0.23 -22.31 -10.55
CA GLU A 1 -1.20 -22.51 -10.21
C GLU A 1 -1.47 -22.60 -8.70
N GLY A 2 -0.52 -23.05 -7.85
CA GLY A 2 -0.66 -23.04 -6.38
C GLY A 2 -0.04 -21.82 -5.66
N GLU A 3 0.13 -20.70 -6.37
CA GLU A 3 0.80 -19.51 -5.84
C GLU A 3 -0.13 -18.67 -4.96
N LEU A 4 0.47 -17.86 -4.06
CA LEU A 4 -0.27 -16.87 -3.27
C LEU A 4 -1.09 -15.95 -4.19
N GLY A 5 -2.32 -15.65 -3.79
CA GLY A 5 -3.27 -14.80 -4.54
C GLY A 5 -4.12 -15.53 -5.57
N VAL A 6 -3.92 -16.83 -5.80
CA VAL A 6 -4.84 -17.69 -6.56
C VAL A 6 -5.95 -18.14 -5.62
N GLN A 7 -7.14 -17.56 -5.77
CA GLN A 7 -8.27 -17.82 -4.88
C GLN A 7 -9.60 -17.80 -5.65
N ALA A 8 -10.60 -18.50 -5.12
CA ALA A 8 -11.97 -18.42 -5.64
C ALA A 8 -12.49 -16.97 -5.54
N PRO A 9 -13.36 -16.51 -6.46
CA PRO A 9 -14.04 -17.28 -7.52
C PRO A 9 -13.26 -17.42 -8.83
N VAL A 10 -12.23 -16.59 -9.07
CA VAL A 10 -11.54 -16.51 -10.37
C VAL A 10 -10.41 -17.51 -10.54
N GLY A 11 -9.85 -18.04 -9.44
CA GLY A 11 -8.72 -18.97 -9.52
C GLY A 11 -7.50 -18.31 -10.18
N TYR A 12 -6.81 -19.05 -11.05
CA TYR A 12 -5.67 -18.54 -11.79
C TYR A 12 -6.16 -17.63 -12.93
N TRP A 13 -5.74 -16.37 -12.89
CA TRP A 13 -6.20 -15.33 -13.81
C TRP A 13 -5.03 -14.60 -14.46
N ASP A 14 -4.73 -14.96 -15.71
CA ASP A 14 -3.73 -14.30 -16.55
C ASP A 14 -4.20 -14.23 -18.02
N PRO A 15 -5.17 -13.35 -18.34
CA PRO A 15 -5.71 -13.24 -19.70
C PRO A 15 -4.71 -12.63 -20.69
N ALA A 16 -3.70 -11.90 -20.20
CA ALA A 16 -2.68 -11.25 -21.02
C ALA A 16 -1.42 -12.11 -21.21
N GLY A 17 -1.39 -13.32 -20.63
CA GLY A 17 -0.28 -14.27 -20.76
C GLY A 17 1.03 -13.77 -20.16
N LEU A 18 0.98 -12.83 -19.21
CA LEU A 18 2.17 -12.20 -18.66
C LEU A 18 3.06 -13.22 -17.93
N SER A 19 2.48 -14.22 -17.29
CA SER A 19 3.22 -15.23 -16.51
C SER A 19 3.62 -16.48 -17.31
N GLN A 20 3.38 -16.51 -18.63
CA GLN A 20 3.67 -17.67 -19.49
C GLN A 20 5.16 -17.87 -19.77
N ASP A 21 5.96 -16.80 -19.70
CA ASP A 21 7.39 -16.82 -20.06
C ASP A 21 8.27 -17.60 -19.06
N GLY A 22 7.71 -18.02 -17.91
CA GLY A 22 8.40 -18.84 -16.91
C GLY A 22 9.54 -18.15 -16.14
N ASP A 23 9.79 -16.87 -16.38
CA ASP A 23 10.81 -16.10 -15.67
C ASP A 23 10.35 -15.77 -14.23
N ALA A 24 10.95 -16.47 -13.27
CA ALA A 24 10.65 -16.34 -11.84
C ALA A 24 10.96 -14.93 -11.31
N ASP A 25 11.99 -14.26 -11.84
CA ASP A 25 12.40 -12.93 -11.39
C ASP A 25 11.40 -11.87 -11.87
N SER A 26 10.95 -11.94 -13.13
CA SER A 26 9.87 -11.08 -13.64
C SER A 26 8.55 -11.30 -12.90
N PHE A 27 8.18 -12.55 -12.61
CA PHE A 27 6.97 -12.84 -11.83
C PHE A 27 7.06 -12.26 -10.41
N ARG A 28 8.20 -12.47 -9.75
CA ARG A 28 8.48 -11.92 -8.43
C ARG A 28 8.37 -10.40 -8.41
N ARG A 29 9.03 -9.72 -9.35
CA ARG A 29 8.96 -8.25 -9.46
C ARG A 29 7.53 -7.76 -9.64
N ARG A 30 6.73 -8.44 -10.45
CA ARG A 30 5.30 -8.10 -10.63
C ARG A 30 4.50 -8.30 -9.36
N ARG A 31 4.77 -9.36 -8.58
CA ARG A 31 4.15 -9.57 -7.27
C ARG A 31 4.54 -8.48 -6.26
N GLU A 32 5.80 -8.04 -6.24
CA GLU A 32 6.23 -6.93 -5.39
C GLU A 32 5.51 -5.62 -5.74
N ILE A 33 5.38 -5.34 -7.05
CA ILE A 33 4.64 -4.19 -7.56
C ILE A 33 3.15 -4.27 -7.17
N GLU A 34 2.52 -5.44 -7.35
CA GLU A 34 1.13 -5.70 -6.99
C GLU A 34 0.88 -5.43 -5.49
N THR A 35 1.73 -5.98 -4.62
CA THR A 35 1.63 -5.76 -3.17
C THR A 35 1.82 -4.30 -2.79
N LYS A 36 2.76 -3.58 -3.43
CA LYS A 36 3.00 -2.15 -3.17
C LYS A 36 1.78 -1.31 -3.55
N HIS A 37 1.23 -1.51 -4.74
CA HIS A 37 0.03 -0.78 -5.19
C HIS A 37 -1.19 -1.13 -4.32
N GLY A 38 -1.37 -2.40 -3.95
CA GLY A 38 -2.42 -2.85 -3.06
C GLY A 38 -2.36 -2.17 -1.69
N ARG A 39 -1.18 -2.14 -1.04
CA ARG A 39 -1.00 -1.48 0.27
C ARG A 39 -1.28 0.02 0.22
N VAL A 40 -0.74 0.71 -0.79
CA VAL A 40 -1.00 2.16 -0.98
C VAL A 40 -2.47 2.43 -1.21
N SER A 41 -3.15 1.62 -2.03
CA SER A 41 -4.57 1.78 -2.33
C SER A 41 -5.46 1.52 -1.11
N MET A 42 -5.12 0.54 -0.27
CA MET A 42 -5.84 0.28 0.99
C MET A 42 -5.78 1.49 1.93
N ILE A 43 -4.60 2.10 2.08
CA ILE A 43 -4.43 3.32 2.90
C ILE A 43 -5.17 4.49 2.25
N ALA A 44 -5.11 4.63 0.93
CA ALA A 44 -5.81 5.68 0.19
C ALA A 44 -7.34 5.59 0.35
N CYS A 45 -7.92 4.39 0.30
CA CYS A 45 -9.37 4.20 0.53
C CYS A 45 -9.79 4.71 1.91
N ILE A 46 -9.05 4.32 2.96
CA ILE A 46 -9.32 4.78 4.34
C ILE A 46 -9.12 6.31 4.44
N GLY A 47 -8.07 6.82 3.80
CA GLY A 47 -7.75 8.25 3.77
C GLY A 47 -8.74 9.09 2.96
N TYR A 48 -9.47 8.50 2.02
CA TYR A 48 -10.52 9.17 1.26
C TYR A 48 -11.83 9.25 2.05
N ILE A 49 -12.17 8.19 2.79
CA ILE A 49 -13.41 8.06 3.55
C ILE A 49 -13.35 8.83 4.88
N THR A 50 -12.23 8.72 5.61
CA THR A 50 -12.10 9.30 6.98
C THR A 50 -12.36 10.81 7.06
N PRO A 51 -11.85 11.65 6.14
CA PRO A 51 -12.05 13.11 6.18
C PRO A 51 -13.51 13.55 6.05
N GLU A 52 -14.39 12.69 5.53
CA GLU A 52 -15.82 12.95 5.42
C GLU A 52 -16.52 12.92 6.79
N TYR A 53 -15.98 12.14 7.72
CA TYR A 53 -16.56 11.97 9.06
C TYR A 53 -15.84 12.82 10.11
N CYS A 54 -14.51 12.91 10.03
CA CYS A 54 -13.69 13.58 11.03
C CYS A 54 -12.56 14.36 10.38
N LYS A 55 -12.40 15.62 10.78
CA LYS A 55 -11.22 16.44 10.47
C LYS A 55 -10.49 16.78 11.77
N TRP A 56 -9.17 16.88 11.72
CA TRP A 56 -8.40 17.23 12.89
C TRP A 56 -8.60 18.70 13.28
N PRO A 57 -8.68 19.03 14.57
CA PRO A 57 -8.68 20.43 15.00
C PRO A 57 -7.28 21.04 14.79
N GLY A 58 -7.23 22.30 14.37
CA GLY A 58 -6.00 23.09 14.27
C GLY A 58 -5.65 23.57 12.86
N TYR A 59 -4.42 24.06 12.72
CA TYR A 59 -3.92 24.64 11.47
C TYR A 59 -3.11 23.62 10.68
N LEU A 60 -3.47 23.42 9.41
CA LEU A 60 -2.64 22.72 8.43
C LEU A 60 -1.37 23.53 8.13
N SER A 61 -1.49 24.86 8.06
CA SER A 61 -0.37 25.76 7.86
C SER A 61 -0.59 27.05 8.66
N PRO A 62 0.12 27.23 9.79
CA PRO A 62 0.03 28.43 10.60
C PRO A 62 0.41 29.71 9.82
N SER A 63 1.37 29.59 8.88
CA SER A 63 1.83 30.71 8.06
C SER A 63 0.81 31.19 7.02
N SER A 64 -0.10 30.32 6.58
CA SER A 64 -1.20 30.68 5.67
C SER A 64 -2.57 30.74 6.38
N ALA A 65 -2.58 30.63 7.71
CA ALA A 65 -3.77 30.56 8.55
C ALA A 65 -4.83 29.53 8.07
N LEU A 66 -4.39 28.48 7.38
CA LEU A 66 -5.26 27.45 6.80
C LEU A 66 -5.55 26.37 7.85
N ARG A 67 -6.84 26.14 8.17
CA ARG A 67 -7.25 25.08 9.09
C ARG A 67 -7.50 23.77 8.35
N PHE A 68 -7.36 22.65 9.06
CA PHE A 68 -7.71 21.35 8.51
C PHE A 68 -9.21 21.26 8.16
N GLU A 69 -10.07 21.97 8.89
CA GLU A 69 -11.51 22.05 8.63
C GLU A 69 -11.84 22.69 7.27
N ASP A 70 -11.04 23.67 6.86
CA ASP A 70 -11.21 24.44 5.62
C ASP A 70 -10.79 23.66 4.36
N VAL A 71 -10.13 22.52 4.53
CA VAL A 71 -9.73 21.64 3.43
C VAL A 71 -10.92 20.76 3.04
N PRO A 72 -11.44 20.85 1.81
CA PRO A 72 -12.54 20.01 1.36
C PRO A 72 -12.11 18.55 1.22
N SER A 73 -13.05 17.61 1.37
CA SER A 73 -12.81 16.19 1.14
C SER A 73 -12.51 15.89 -0.35
N GLY A 74 -11.87 14.76 -0.63
CA GLY A 74 -11.64 14.27 -1.98
C GLY A 74 -10.61 15.07 -2.78
N LEU A 75 -10.75 15.09 -4.10
CA LEU A 75 -9.75 15.66 -5.02
C LEU A 75 -9.55 17.17 -4.87
N ALA A 76 -10.55 17.89 -4.36
CA ALA A 76 -10.43 19.33 -4.10
C ALA A 76 -9.41 19.66 -3.02
N ALA A 77 -9.07 18.70 -2.14
CA ALA A 77 -8.02 18.85 -1.14
C ALA A 77 -6.66 19.13 -1.79
N LEU A 78 -6.39 18.53 -2.97
CA LEU A 78 -5.09 18.59 -3.64
C LEU A 78 -4.67 20.03 -3.95
N ALA A 79 -5.62 20.88 -4.34
CA ALA A 79 -5.38 22.28 -4.68
C ALA A 79 -5.29 23.21 -3.47
N LYS A 80 -5.76 22.77 -2.29
CA LYS A 80 -5.77 23.58 -1.05
C LYS A 80 -4.52 23.37 -0.21
N VAL A 81 -3.90 22.18 -0.30
CA VAL A 81 -2.66 21.90 0.43
C VAL A 81 -1.50 22.71 -0.19
N PRO A 82 -0.75 23.50 0.60
CA PRO A 82 0.40 24.26 0.09
C PRO A 82 1.49 23.37 -0.52
N ALA A 83 2.17 23.86 -1.56
CA ALA A 83 3.23 23.13 -2.26
C ALA A 83 4.39 22.69 -1.33
N ALA A 84 4.70 23.48 -0.30
CA ALA A 84 5.71 23.11 0.69
C ALA A 84 5.30 21.86 1.50
N GLY A 85 4.01 21.72 1.81
CA GLY A 85 3.47 20.52 2.46
C GLY A 85 3.58 19.29 1.55
N TRP A 86 3.26 19.44 0.27
CA TRP A 86 3.47 18.41 -0.74
C TRP A 86 4.93 17.96 -0.81
N LEU A 87 5.87 18.91 -0.89
CA LEU A 87 7.30 18.60 -0.93
C LEU A 87 7.75 17.79 0.30
N GLN A 88 7.29 18.18 1.50
CA GLN A 88 7.60 17.44 2.73
C GLN A 88 7.06 16.01 2.69
N MET A 89 5.81 15.83 2.24
CA MET A 89 5.21 14.50 2.10
C MET A 89 5.96 13.64 1.08
N PHE A 90 6.29 14.18 -0.09
CA PHE A 90 7.06 13.46 -1.11
C PHE A 90 8.45 13.05 -0.62
N LEU A 91 9.17 13.96 0.07
CA LEU A 91 10.49 13.65 0.62
C LEU A 91 10.41 12.59 1.72
N LEU A 92 9.41 12.68 2.60
CA LEU A 92 9.18 11.68 3.64
C LEU A 92 8.86 10.31 3.03
N CYS A 93 7.90 10.25 2.10
CA CYS A 93 7.54 9.02 1.40
C CYS A 93 8.74 8.43 0.66
N GLY A 94 9.54 9.25 -0.02
CA GLY A 94 10.76 8.82 -0.69
C GLY A 94 11.81 8.29 0.28
N ALA A 95 12.04 8.96 1.42
CA ALA A 95 12.97 8.51 2.44
C ALA A 95 12.53 7.17 3.07
N VAL A 96 11.24 6.99 3.32
CA VAL A 96 10.66 5.74 3.82
C VAL A 96 10.79 4.61 2.79
N ASP A 97 10.50 4.88 1.52
CA ASP A 97 10.58 3.88 0.46
C ASP A 97 12.04 3.43 0.22
N VAL A 98 12.98 4.37 0.22
CA VAL A 98 14.41 4.09 0.02
C VAL A 98 15.07 3.51 1.27
N GLY A 99 14.62 3.85 2.47
CA GLY A 99 15.26 3.40 3.72
C GLY A 99 14.63 2.16 4.36
N LEU A 100 13.32 2.18 4.55
CA LEU A 100 12.59 1.16 5.32
C LEU A 100 12.00 0.07 4.43
N PHE A 101 11.49 0.43 3.25
CA PHE A 101 10.80 -0.49 2.33
C PHE A 101 11.69 -1.01 1.20
N GLN A 102 12.98 -1.23 1.49
CA GLN A 102 13.88 -1.88 0.54
C GLN A 102 13.52 -3.36 0.36
N GLN A 103 13.28 -3.76 -0.88
CA GLN A 103 13.08 -5.16 -1.26
C GLN A 103 14.41 -5.91 -1.16
N ASP A 104 14.38 -7.11 -0.59
CA ASP A 104 15.54 -7.99 -0.45
C ASP A 104 15.28 -9.29 -1.26
N PRO A 105 16.13 -9.63 -2.24
CA PRO A 105 16.01 -10.87 -3.02
C PRO A 105 15.99 -12.15 -2.18
N SER A 106 16.51 -12.12 -0.95
CA SER A 106 16.51 -13.30 -0.05
C SER A 106 15.18 -13.52 0.70
N ARG A 107 14.25 -12.56 0.65
CA ARG A 107 12.97 -12.59 1.39
C ARG A 107 11.78 -12.77 0.47
N ALA A 108 10.61 -13.06 1.06
CA ALA A 108 9.36 -13.10 0.30
C ALA A 108 8.96 -11.69 -0.18
N PRO A 109 8.28 -11.55 -1.33
CA PRO A 109 7.77 -10.26 -1.82
C PRO A 109 6.96 -9.50 -0.76
N GLY A 110 7.36 -8.27 -0.43
CA GLY A 110 6.67 -7.43 0.56
C GLY A 110 7.02 -7.68 2.02
N ASP A 111 7.99 -8.57 2.30
CA ASP A 111 8.63 -8.74 3.62
C ASP A 111 9.93 -7.91 3.69
N PHE A 112 9.88 -6.80 4.42
CA PHE A 112 10.98 -5.84 4.48
C PHE A 112 11.91 -6.14 5.66
N LYS A 113 13.22 -6.18 5.43
CA LYS A 113 14.22 -6.42 6.49
C LYS A 113 14.10 -5.41 7.64
N ASN A 114 13.84 -4.14 7.33
CA ASN A 114 13.80 -3.03 8.28
C ASN A 114 12.37 -2.70 8.78
N ALA A 115 11.34 -3.29 8.17
CA ALA A 115 9.93 -2.99 8.48
C ALA A 115 9.05 -4.25 8.65
N GLY A 116 9.63 -5.44 8.78
CA GLY A 116 8.92 -6.69 9.06
C GLY A 116 7.93 -7.14 7.98
N ILE A 117 7.15 -8.18 8.34
CA ILE A 117 6.26 -8.95 7.44
C ILE A 117 5.06 -8.12 6.92
N LEU A 118 4.82 -6.92 7.47
CA LEU A 118 3.69 -6.04 7.12
C LEU A 118 4.10 -4.57 6.87
N GLY A 119 5.40 -4.27 6.78
CA GLY A 119 5.87 -2.88 6.65
C GLY A 119 5.71 -2.04 7.93
N VAL A 120 5.50 -2.67 9.08
CA VAL A 120 5.48 -2.04 10.40
C VAL A 120 6.79 -2.37 11.13
N PRO A 121 7.66 -1.39 11.42
CA PRO A 121 8.85 -1.61 12.24
C PRO A 121 8.47 -2.25 13.58
N ASN A 122 9.05 -3.41 13.91
CA ASN A 122 8.75 -4.19 15.12
C ASN A 122 7.29 -4.67 15.25
N GLY A 123 6.47 -4.57 14.19
CA GLY A 123 5.07 -4.98 14.18
C GLY A 123 4.91 -6.43 13.78
N ALA A 124 4.75 -7.29 14.79
CA ALA A 124 4.56 -8.74 14.73
C ALA A 124 5.83 -9.56 14.40
N GLY A 125 6.28 -10.34 15.39
CA GLY A 125 7.26 -11.40 15.19
C GLY A 125 6.78 -12.44 14.15
N PRO A 126 7.67 -13.33 13.69
CA PRO A 126 7.34 -14.29 12.65
C PRO A 126 6.07 -15.07 13.03
N MET A 127 5.07 -15.03 12.16
CA MET A 127 3.89 -15.89 12.31
C MET A 127 4.36 -17.34 12.21
N ARG A 128 4.37 -18.03 13.34
CA ARG A 128 4.89 -19.40 13.49
C ARG A 128 4.03 -20.44 12.75
N ASP A 129 2.77 -20.11 12.49
CA ASP A 129 1.83 -20.98 11.78
C ASP A 129 1.79 -20.66 10.28
N ALA A 130 2.13 -21.64 9.46
CA ALA A 130 2.27 -21.51 8.01
C ALA A 130 0.92 -21.31 7.31
N ASP A 131 -0.13 -22.00 7.77
CA ASP A 131 -1.46 -21.94 7.14
C ASP A 131 -2.14 -20.59 7.43
N ALA A 132 -2.06 -20.12 8.68
CA ALA A 132 -2.53 -18.79 9.05
C ALA A 132 -1.79 -17.69 8.28
N ARG A 133 -0.48 -17.86 8.02
CA ARG A 133 0.30 -16.90 7.23
C ARG A 133 -0.19 -16.84 5.79
N THR A 134 -0.34 -18.00 5.13
CA THR A 134 -0.86 -18.08 3.75
C THR A 134 -2.24 -17.45 3.64
N ARG A 135 -3.14 -17.74 4.58
CA ARG A 135 -4.48 -17.14 4.62
C ARG A 135 -4.44 -15.61 4.72
N LYS A 136 -3.59 -15.06 5.59
CA LYS A 136 -3.48 -13.60 5.79
C LYS A 136 -2.85 -12.89 4.59
N LEU A 137 -1.84 -13.50 3.97
CA LEU A 137 -1.22 -12.97 2.74
C LEU A 137 -2.21 -12.98 1.57
N ASN A 138 -3.02 -14.04 1.44
CA ASN A 138 -4.10 -14.08 0.45
C ASN A 138 -5.15 -13.00 0.71
N ALA A 139 -5.55 -12.79 1.97
CA ALA A 139 -6.48 -11.72 2.34
C ALA A 139 -5.91 -10.33 2.05
N GLU A 140 -4.61 -10.10 2.30
CA GLU A 140 -3.92 -8.87 1.96
C GLU A 140 -3.96 -8.58 0.46
N LEU A 141 -3.60 -9.57 -0.39
CA LEU A 141 -3.67 -9.42 -1.84
C LEU A 141 -5.11 -9.18 -2.32
N ALA A 142 -6.09 -9.90 -1.75
CA ALA A 142 -7.51 -9.72 -2.07
C ALA A 142 -8.00 -8.30 -1.79
N ASN A 143 -7.72 -7.80 -0.58
CA ASN A 143 -8.10 -6.46 -0.15
C ASN A 143 -7.34 -5.39 -0.93
N GLY A 144 -6.06 -5.62 -1.23
CA GLY A 144 -5.26 -4.74 -2.07
C GLY A 144 -5.83 -4.61 -3.48
N ARG A 145 -6.21 -5.74 -4.12
CA ARG A 145 -6.85 -5.75 -5.45
C ARG A 145 -8.19 -5.02 -5.44
N LEU A 146 -9.02 -5.26 -4.43
CA LEU A 146 -10.29 -4.56 -4.28
C LEU A 146 -10.09 -3.05 -4.09
N ALA A 147 -9.14 -2.66 -3.23
CA ALA A 147 -8.83 -1.26 -2.97
C ALA A 147 -8.28 -0.54 -4.20
N MET A 148 -7.47 -1.21 -5.02
CA MET A 148 -7.00 -0.66 -6.31
C MET A 148 -8.17 -0.33 -7.24
N MET A 149 -9.20 -1.19 -7.29
CA MET A 149 -10.40 -0.91 -8.09
C MET A 149 -11.30 0.18 -7.49
N ALA A 150 -11.27 0.37 -6.18
CA ALA A 150 -12.09 1.37 -5.50
C ALA A 150 -11.55 2.80 -5.61
N ILE A 151 -10.23 2.96 -5.80
CA ILE A 151 -9.56 4.28 -5.82
C ILE A 151 -9.19 4.78 -7.23
N ILE A 152 -9.34 3.94 -8.26
CA ILE A 152 -9.25 4.32 -9.68
C ILE A 152 -10.45 5.20 -10.06
#